data_AF-I3S4L9-F1
#
_entry.id   AF-I3S4L9-F1
#
_cell.length_a   1.000
_cell.length_b   1.000
_cell.length_c   1.000
_cell.angle_alpha   90.00
_cell.angle_beta   90.00
_cell.angle_gamma   90.00
#
_symmetry.space_group_name_H-M   'P 1'
#
loop_
_entity.id
_entity.type
_entity.pdbx_description
1 polymer ?
#
loop_
_entity_poly.entity_id
_entity_poly.type
_entity_poly.pdbx_seq_one_letter_code
_entity_poly.pdbx_strand_id
1 'polypeptide(L)'
;MATVAESSEPEAPPSTPAPTVNQSTTTNPQTLDVKPFIDYAVGHVLYYQKTFNDAVDSAIDASTSRFSQIRSTSSAHFHQSLDYLDDFKSQYNAYEELLFGKIKEGVLVAASHPVITSGATASMGLLVLKRPRRFLYYNMQRLFVSEESLVSKASEEVKELRQSIDLLKSEVERMEKSALHAEEQFLHGKTKLRQAGKQIRNVIQSAYKIERRAGGLKDILGELPKSEASHFRSQVSRIAFDVKQEKRSLAKEVFKISNYGISI
;
A
#
# COMPACT_ATOMS: atom_id res chain seq x y z
N MET A 1 -58.85 13.91 -8.75
CA MET A 1 -59.52 14.59 -7.62
C MET A 1 -58.69 14.34 -6.37
N ALA A 2 -58.60 15.33 -5.46
CA ALA A 2 -57.92 15.31 -4.15
C ALA A 2 -56.39 15.00 -4.16
N THR A 3 -55.44 15.77 -3.57
CA THR A 3 -55.30 16.42 -2.24
C THR A 3 -55.18 15.42 -1.08
N VAL A 4 -54.30 15.54 -0.07
CA VAL A 4 -53.45 16.68 0.36
C VAL A 4 -52.19 16.21 1.15
N ALA A 5 -51.39 17.17 1.66
CA ALA A 5 -50.10 17.03 2.36
C ALA A 5 -50.12 16.50 3.82
N GLU A 6 -48.94 16.11 4.33
CA GLU A 6 -48.46 16.31 5.73
C GLU A 6 -46.92 16.08 5.74
N SER A 7 -46.05 17.07 5.96
CA SER A 7 -45.52 17.62 7.23
C SER A 7 -44.95 16.59 8.23
N SER A 8 -43.63 16.64 8.51
CA SER A 8 -43.07 16.91 9.86
C SER A 8 -41.54 16.83 9.91
N GLU A 9 -40.97 17.62 10.83
CA GLU A 9 -39.55 17.84 11.14
C GLU A 9 -38.97 16.75 12.08
N PRO A 10 -37.63 16.61 12.16
CA PRO A 10 -37.05 16.25 13.46
C PRO A 10 -35.74 17.02 13.79
N GLU A 11 -35.89 17.96 14.73
CA GLU A 11 -35.20 18.03 16.03
C GLU A 11 -33.74 17.51 16.16
N ALA A 12 -32.86 18.36 16.71
CA ALA A 12 -31.45 18.05 16.97
C ALA A 12 -31.22 17.23 18.25
N PRO A 13 -30.23 16.32 18.30
CA PRO A 13 -29.86 15.59 19.51
C PRO A 13 -28.90 16.39 20.41
N PRO A 14 -29.06 16.38 21.74
CA PRO A 14 -28.19 17.09 22.67
C PRO A 14 -26.99 16.27 23.18
N SER A 15 -25.89 17.00 23.43
CA SER A 15 -24.95 16.83 24.55
C SER A 15 -24.41 15.44 24.92
N THR A 16 -23.15 15.18 24.52
CA THR A 16 -22.30 14.09 25.04
C THR A 16 -21.77 14.40 26.46
N PRO A 17 -21.91 13.49 27.44
CA PRO A 17 -21.13 13.51 28.68
C PRO A 17 -19.86 12.64 28.56
N ALA A 18 -18.74 13.10 29.12
CA ALA A 18 -17.46 12.39 29.14
C ALA A 18 -17.47 11.16 30.10
N PRO A 19 -16.61 10.14 29.87
CA PRO A 19 -16.45 9.04 30.81
C PRO A 19 -15.57 9.43 32.00
N THR A 20 -16.17 9.48 33.20
CA THR A 20 -15.47 9.65 34.47
C THR A 20 -14.63 8.42 34.84
N VAL A 21 -13.48 8.69 35.48
CA VAL A 21 -12.45 7.74 35.94
C VAL A 21 -12.84 7.09 37.29
N ASN A 22 -12.17 5.98 37.67
CA ASN A 22 -12.22 5.24 38.95
C ASN A 22 -13.38 4.21 39.11
N GLN A 23 -13.32 3.16 39.94
CA GLN A 23 -12.30 2.37 40.71
C GLN A 23 -13.06 1.10 41.21
N SER A 24 -12.48 0.00 41.72
CA SER A 24 -11.15 -0.65 41.66
C SER A 24 -11.27 -2.02 42.34
N THR A 25 -10.36 -2.99 42.08
CA THR A 25 -10.17 -4.10 43.04
C THR A 25 -8.82 -4.82 42.84
N THR A 26 -7.85 -4.54 43.71
CA THR A 26 -6.75 -5.46 44.03
C THR A 26 -6.40 -5.32 45.51
N THR A 27 -6.16 -6.47 46.13
CA THR A 27 -5.97 -6.67 47.58
C THR A 27 -4.55 -6.30 48.05
N ASN A 28 -4.37 -6.32 49.38
CA ASN A 28 -3.19 -5.91 50.17
C ASN A 28 -1.79 -6.39 49.73
N PRO A 29 -0.71 -5.73 50.22
CA PRO A 29 0.63 -5.82 49.66
C PRO A 29 1.48 -6.98 50.19
N GLN A 30 2.41 -7.45 49.36
CA GLN A 30 3.65 -8.10 49.80
C GLN A 30 4.85 -7.32 49.26
N THR A 31 5.72 -6.88 50.16
CA THR A 31 6.99 -6.22 49.84
C THR A 31 8.01 -7.24 49.33
N LEU A 32 8.12 -7.35 48.01
CA LEU A 32 9.24 -8.02 47.34
C LEU A 32 10.42 -7.03 47.22
N ASP A 33 11.64 -7.44 47.55
CA ASP A 33 12.81 -6.56 47.42
C ASP A 33 13.26 -6.47 45.96
N VAL A 34 12.94 -5.34 45.31
CA VAL A 34 13.14 -5.12 43.87
C VAL A 34 14.56 -4.64 43.52
N LYS A 35 15.34 -4.21 44.53
CA LYS A 35 16.66 -3.58 44.34
C LYS A 35 17.66 -4.41 43.51
N PRO A 36 17.93 -5.69 43.81
CA PRO A 36 18.96 -6.45 43.08
C PRO A 36 18.61 -6.68 41.60
N PHE A 37 17.32 -6.67 41.23
CA PHE A 37 16.90 -6.78 39.83
C PHE A 37 17.13 -5.48 39.05
N ILE A 38 16.91 -4.32 39.70
CA ILE A 38 17.14 -3.00 39.09
C ILE A 38 18.64 -2.79 38.85
N ASP A 39 19.49 -3.05 39.84
CA ASP A 39 20.95 -2.89 39.68
C ASP A 39 21.52 -3.81 38.58
N TYR A 40 21.02 -5.05 38.49
CA TYR A 40 21.38 -5.99 37.42
C TYR A 40 20.96 -5.49 36.03
N ALA A 41 19.74 -4.96 35.90
CA ALA A 41 19.23 -4.43 34.64
C ALA A 41 19.98 -3.15 34.21
N VAL A 42 20.27 -2.24 35.15
CA VAL A 42 21.06 -1.02 34.88
C VAL A 42 22.48 -1.37 34.43
N GLY A 43 23.13 -2.34 35.08
CA GLY A 43 24.46 -2.83 34.66
C GLY A 43 24.48 -3.36 33.22
N HIS A 44 23.46 -4.12 32.82
CA HIS A 44 23.33 -4.61 31.44
C HIS A 44 23.10 -3.47 30.44
N VAL A 45 22.20 -2.52 30.74
CA VAL A 45 21.93 -1.37 29.87
C VAL A 45 23.18 -0.52 29.65
N LEU A 46 23.97 -0.25 30.70
CA LEU A 46 25.22 0.52 30.59
C LEU A 46 26.28 -0.22 29.75
N TYR A 47 26.40 -1.55 29.89
CA TYR A 47 27.31 -2.36 29.08
C TYR A 47 26.91 -2.39 27.59
N TYR A 48 25.62 -2.57 27.29
CA TYR A 48 25.12 -2.51 25.92
C TYR A 48 25.23 -1.11 25.32
N GLN A 49 24.99 -0.04 26.09
CA GLN A 49 25.18 1.33 25.63
C GLN A 49 26.65 1.62 25.27
N LYS A 50 27.59 1.18 26.10
CA LYS A 50 29.02 1.38 25.83
C LYS A 50 29.47 0.60 24.59
N THR A 51 29.16 -0.69 24.51
CA THR A 51 29.53 -1.52 23.36
C THR A 51 28.87 -1.06 22.05
N PHE A 52 27.66 -0.49 22.12
CA PHE A 52 27.01 0.16 20.97
C PHE A 52 27.76 1.42 20.53
N ASN A 53 28.10 2.32 21.45
CA ASN A 53 28.84 3.55 21.12
C ASN A 53 30.23 3.23 20.54
N ASP A 54 30.99 2.34 21.18
CA ASP A 54 32.32 1.90 20.71
C ASP A 54 32.26 1.29 19.29
N ALA A 55 31.16 0.59 18.95
CA ALA A 55 30.92 0.04 17.62
C ALA A 55 30.50 1.11 16.58
N VAL A 56 29.74 2.13 16.99
CA VAL A 56 29.35 3.26 16.14
C VAL A 56 30.58 4.11 15.78
N ASP A 57 31.41 4.46 16.75
CA ASP A 57 32.62 5.27 16.51
C ASP A 57 33.61 4.52 15.61
N SER A 58 33.83 3.23 15.86
CA SER A 58 34.65 2.35 15.00
C SER A 58 34.12 2.28 13.56
N ALA A 59 32.79 2.24 13.36
CA ALA A 59 32.18 2.27 12.05
C ALA A 59 32.33 3.63 11.35
N ILE A 60 32.29 4.74 12.09
CA ILE A 60 32.52 6.10 11.58
C ILE A 60 33.97 6.26 11.12
N ASP A 61 34.95 5.80 11.90
CA ASP A 61 36.37 5.86 11.54
C ASP A 61 36.71 4.94 10.36
N ALA A 62 36.14 3.72 10.33
CA ALA A 62 36.27 2.80 9.20
C ALA A 62 35.64 3.36 7.91
N SER A 63 34.53 4.09 8.02
CA SER A 63 33.90 4.79 6.90
C SER A 63 34.76 5.97 6.42
N THR A 64 35.25 6.80 7.34
CA THR A 64 36.04 8.01 7.05
C THR A 64 37.39 7.68 6.41
N SER A 65 38.08 6.64 6.91
CA SER A 65 39.34 6.15 6.35
C SER A 65 39.15 5.53 4.95
N ARG A 66 38.10 4.75 4.72
CA ARG A 66 37.77 4.24 3.37
C ARG A 66 37.40 5.37 2.41
N PHE A 67 36.65 6.37 2.87
CA PHE A 67 36.29 7.53 2.05
C PHE A 67 37.52 8.35 1.66
N SER A 68 38.48 8.57 2.57
CA SER A 68 39.73 9.27 2.25
C SER A 68 40.58 8.49 1.24
N GLN A 69 40.65 7.16 1.37
CA GLN A 69 41.35 6.27 0.42
C GLN A 69 40.68 6.24 -0.97
N ILE A 70 39.35 6.23 -1.04
CA ILE A 70 38.61 6.36 -2.31
C ILE A 70 38.91 7.72 -2.93
N ARG A 71 38.84 8.80 -2.16
CA ARG A 71 39.10 10.16 -2.64
C ARG A 71 40.50 10.34 -3.21
N SER A 72 41.53 9.81 -2.54
CA SER A 72 42.91 9.87 -3.05
C SER A 72 43.07 9.09 -4.35
N THR A 73 42.52 7.86 -4.40
CA THR A 73 42.61 6.99 -5.58
C THR A 73 41.86 7.58 -6.78
N SER A 74 40.64 8.08 -6.57
CA SER A 74 39.87 8.77 -7.62
C SER A 74 40.54 10.03 -8.13
N SER A 75 41.24 10.80 -7.26
CA SER A 75 41.95 12.01 -7.70
C SER A 75 43.09 11.70 -8.67
N ALA A 76 43.84 10.62 -8.45
CA ALA A 76 44.92 10.19 -9.35
C ALA A 76 44.38 9.79 -10.74
N HIS A 77 43.30 9.01 -10.80
CA HIS A 77 42.66 8.65 -12.07
C HIS A 77 41.99 9.85 -12.77
N PHE A 78 41.51 10.84 -12.02
CA PHE A 78 40.97 12.07 -12.61
C PHE A 78 42.07 12.91 -13.28
N HIS A 79 43.25 13.05 -12.65
CA HIS A 79 44.40 13.71 -13.28
C HIS A 79 44.85 12.99 -14.56
N GLN A 80 44.99 11.66 -14.53
CA GLN A 80 45.29 10.87 -15.74
C GLN A 80 44.25 11.10 -16.86
N SER A 81 42.97 11.29 -16.52
CA SER A 81 41.91 11.58 -17.49
C SER A 81 41.99 13.00 -18.07
N LEU A 82 42.50 13.98 -17.31
CA LEU A 82 42.78 15.33 -17.80
C LEU A 82 43.97 15.34 -18.76
N ASP A 83 45.02 14.56 -18.48
CA ASP A 83 46.21 14.48 -19.34
C ASP A 83 45.84 13.92 -20.74
N TYR A 84 44.98 12.90 -20.81
CA TYR A 84 44.45 12.41 -22.10
C TYR A 84 43.61 13.46 -22.83
N LEU A 85 42.85 14.30 -22.12
CA LEU A 85 42.06 15.35 -22.76
C LEU A 85 42.92 16.47 -23.38
N ASP A 86 44.06 16.81 -22.78
CA ASP A 86 44.96 17.81 -23.36
C ASP A 86 45.75 17.25 -24.56
N ASP A 87 46.10 15.95 -24.54
CA ASP A 87 46.62 15.25 -25.73
C ASP A 87 45.59 15.24 -26.88
N PHE A 88 44.33 14.85 -26.62
CA PHE A 88 43.25 14.92 -27.61
C PHE A 88 43.04 16.33 -28.18
N LYS A 89 43.13 17.36 -27.34
CA LYS A 89 43.04 18.76 -27.75
C LYS A 89 44.21 19.17 -28.65
N SER A 90 45.42 18.71 -28.36
CA SER A 90 46.59 18.96 -29.22
C SER A 90 46.43 18.31 -30.60
N GLN A 91 45.93 17.07 -30.65
CA GLN A 91 45.66 16.35 -31.89
C GLN A 91 44.51 16.99 -32.68
N TYR A 92 43.44 17.43 -32.01
CA TYR A 92 42.33 18.14 -32.65
C TYR A 92 42.79 19.44 -33.33
N ASN A 93 43.60 20.25 -32.65
CA ASN A 93 44.13 21.49 -33.21
C ASN A 93 44.93 21.25 -34.51
N ALA A 94 45.70 20.17 -34.58
CA ALA A 94 46.47 19.82 -35.79
C ALA A 94 45.55 19.45 -36.98
N TYR A 95 44.43 18.76 -36.73
CA TYR A 95 43.41 18.50 -37.77
C TYR A 95 42.64 19.76 -38.16
N GLU A 96 42.34 20.63 -37.19
CA GLU A 96 41.67 21.92 -37.40
C GLU A 96 42.50 22.84 -38.31
N GLU A 97 43.81 22.95 -38.07
CA GLU A 97 44.72 23.75 -38.89
C GLU A 97 44.81 23.23 -40.33
N LEU A 98 44.88 21.90 -40.52
CA LEU A 98 44.88 21.28 -41.86
C LEU A 98 43.55 21.54 -42.59
N LEU A 99 42.42 21.40 -41.91
CA LEU A 99 41.08 21.64 -42.47
C LEU A 99 40.90 23.10 -42.86
N PHE A 100 41.23 24.06 -41.99
CA PHE A 100 41.14 25.48 -42.32
C PHE A 100 42.16 25.93 -43.36
N GLY A 101 43.35 25.32 -43.40
CA GLY A 101 44.31 25.51 -44.50
C GLY A 101 43.72 25.13 -45.86
N LYS A 102 43.15 23.92 -45.96
CA LYS A 102 42.43 23.43 -47.16
C LYS A 102 41.22 24.29 -47.53
N ILE A 103 40.44 24.76 -46.54
CA ILE A 103 39.30 25.64 -46.79
C ILE A 103 39.78 27.00 -47.32
N LYS A 104 40.85 27.58 -46.75
CA LYS A 104 41.43 28.86 -47.20
C LYS A 104 41.98 28.78 -48.62
N GLU A 105 42.66 27.68 -48.95
CA GLU A 105 43.10 27.37 -50.32
C GLU A 105 41.90 27.21 -51.27
N GLY A 106 40.87 26.46 -50.85
CA GLY A 106 39.61 26.29 -51.59
C GLY A 106 38.82 27.59 -51.79
N VAL A 107 38.86 28.53 -50.85
CA VAL A 107 38.28 29.88 -50.98
C VAL A 107 39.04 30.72 -52.00
N LEU A 108 40.37 30.58 -52.05
CA LEU A 108 41.20 31.26 -53.06
C LEU A 108 40.93 30.70 -54.46
N VAL A 109 40.71 29.39 -54.59
CA VAL A 109 40.24 28.75 -55.83
C VAL A 109 38.81 29.19 -56.18
N ALA A 110 37.89 29.23 -55.21
CA ALA A 110 36.51 29.68 -55.42
C ALA A 110 36.43 31.12 -55.97
N ALA A 111 37.30 32.02 -55.49
CA ALA A 111 37.37 33.40 -55.97
C ALA A 111 37.70 33.49 -57.47
N SER A 112 38.38 32.48 -58.05
CA SER A 112 38.68 32.42 -59.49
C SER A 112 37.52 31.93 -60.36
N HIS A 113 36.50 31.25 -59.79
CA HIS A 113 35.40 30.61 -60.53
C HIS A 113 34.01 30.87 -59.89
N PRO A 114 33.57 32.15 -59.76
CA PRO A 114 32.44 32.52 -58.91
C PRO A 114 31.07 31.92 -59.31
N VAL A 115 30.80 31.78 -60.61
CA VAL A 115 29.47 31.32 -61.10
C VAL A 115 29.24 29.84 -60.77
N ILE A 116 30.23 28.98 -61.02
CA ILE A 116 30.15 27.54 -60.73
C ILE A 116 30.09 27.31 -59.22
N THR A 117 30.92 28.03 -58.45
CA THR A 117 30.92 27.92 -56.99
C THR A 117 29.61 28.37 -56.37
N SER A 118 28.98 29.47 -56.83
CA SER A 118 27.70 29.91 -56.26
C SER A 118 26.58 28.86 -56.42
N GLY A 119 26.49 28.18 -57.57
CA GLY A 119 25.54 27.09 -57.79
C GLY A 119 25.80 25.85 -56.93
N ALA A 120 27.07 25.44 -56.81
CA ALA A 120 27.48 24.33 -55.95
C ALA A 120 27.23 24.64 -54.45
N THR A 121 27.59 25.84 -53.99
CA THR A 121 27.39 26.25 -52.59
C THR A 121 25.91 26.40 -52.24
N ALA A 122 25.06 26.91 -53.14
CA ALA A 122 23.62 27.03 -52.89
C ALA A 122 22.93 25.67 -52.78
N SER A 123 23.23 24.74 -53.69
CA SER A 123 22.66 23.39 -53.69
C SER A 123 23.16 22.55 -52.51
N MET A 124 24.47 22.60 -52.21
CA MET A 124 25.04 21.95 -51.03
C MET A 124 24.50 22.56 -49.73
N GLY A 125 24.33 23.89 -49.68
CA GLY A 125 23.68 24.59 -48.58
C GLY A 125 22.25 24.11 -48.33
N LEU A 126 21.44 23.91 -49.37
CA LEU A 126 20.07 23.43 -49.24
C LEU A 126 19.98 21.97 -48.72
N LEU A 127 21.00 21.14 -48.99
CA LEU A 127 21.12 19.77 -48.48
C LEU A 127 21.66 19.69 -47.04
N VAL A 128 22.64 20.53 -46.71
CA VAL A 128 23.33 20.56 -45.40
C VAL A 128 22.51 21.30 -44.34
N LEU A 129 21.75 22.33 -44.72
CA LEU A 129 20.90 23.07 -43.79
C LEU A 129 19.76 22.17 -43.26
N LYS A 130 19.79 21.92 -41.95
CA LYS A 130 18.89 20.99 -41.24
C LYS A 130 17.40 21.33 -41.37
N ARG A 131 17.04 22.60 -41.66
CA ARG A 131 15.65 23.08 -41.79
C ARG A 131 15.00 22.74 -43.15
N PRO A 132 15.53 23.15 -44.32
CA PRO A 132 14.94 22.81 -45.62
C PRO A 132 14.85 21.30 -45.87
N ARG A 133 15.89 20.53 -45.50
CA ARG A 133 15.85 19.05 -45.59
C ARG A 133 14.67 18.46 -44.80
N ARG A 134 14.40 18.95 -43.59
CA ARG A 134 13.31 18.47 -42.74
C ARG A 134 11.93 18.90 -43.29
N PHE A 135 11.84 20.11 -43.86
CA PHE A 135 10.64 20.61 -44.52
C PHE A 135 10.27 19.75 -45.73
N LEU A 136 11.22 19.53 -46.65
CA LEU A 136 10.99 18.69 -47.85
C LEU A 136 10.59 17.26 -47.48
N TYR A 137 11.27 16.65 -46.49
CA TYR A 137 10.96 15.28 -46.05
C TYR A 137 9.51 15.12 -45.57
N TYR A 138 9.04 15.97 -44.66
CA TYR A 138 7.66 15.88 -44.17
C TYR A 138 6.62 16.29 -45.22
N ASN A 139 6.92 17.27 -46.07
CA ASN A 139 5.97 17.71 -47.09
C ASN A 139 5.78 16.63 -48.17
N MET A 140 6.87 15.96 -48.59
CA MET A 140 6.79 14.81 -49.50
C MET A 140 6.03 13.64 -48.85
N GLN A 141 6.33 13.28 -47.59
CA GLN A 141 5.56 12.24 -46.89
C GLN A 141 4.06 12.53 -46.83
N ARG A 142 3.68 13.78 -46.53
CA ARG A 142 2.27 14.20 -46.49
C ARG A 142 1.58 14.12 -47.85
N LEU A 143 2.30 14.32 -48.95
CA LEU A 143 1.75 14.19 -50.32
C LEU A 143 1.57 12.74 -50.78
N PHE A 144 2.26 11.77 -50.17
CA PHE A 144 2.14 10.34 -50.50
C PHE A 144 1.11 9.59 -49.63
N VAL A 145 0.50 10.22 -48.63
CA VAL A 145 -0.62 9.63 -47.87
C VAL A 145 -1.91 9.95 -48.61
N SER A 146 -2.55 8.93 -49.20
CA SER A 146 -3.86 9.10 -49.83
C SER A 146 -4.96 9.26 -48.77
N GLU A 147 -5.91 10.17 -49.03
CA GLU A 147 -7.05 10.41 -48.14
C GLU A 147 -7.86 9.13 -47.90
N GLU A 148 -8.01 8.31 -48.94
CA GLU A 148 -8.66 6.98 -48.89
C GLU A 148 -8.01 6.03 -47.88
N SER A 149 -6.67 6.05 -47.75
CA SER A 149 -5.96 5.19 -46.78
C SER A 149 -6.24 5.61 -45.33
N LEU A 150 -6.38 6.92 -45.08
CA LEU A 150 -6.73 7.46 -43.77
C LEU A 150 -8.19 7.16 -43.42
N VAL A 151 -9.11 7.29 -44.37
CA VAL A 151 -10.53 6.96 -44.20
C VAL A 151 -10.72 5.46 -43.97
N SER A 152 -10.03 4.61 -44.74
CA SER A 152 -10.04 3.15 -44.55
C SER A 152 -9.56 2.78 -43.15
N LYS A 153 -8.40 3.28 -42.73
CA LYS A 153 -7.84 3.05 -41.39
C LYS A 153 -8.77 3.54 -40.27
N ALA A 154 -9.34 4.74 -40.40
CA ALA A 154 -10.31 5.25 -39.42
C ALA A 154 -11.58 4.38 -39.35
N SER A 155 -12.03 3.80 -40.48
CA SER A 155 -13.17 2.89 -40.50
C SER A 155 -12.87 1.54 -39.84
N GLU A 156 -11.63 1.06 -39.93
CA GLU A 156 -11.13 -0.14 -39.26
C GLU A 156 -11.03 0.08 -37.74
N GLU A 157 -10.38 1.16 -37.29
CA GLU A 157 -10.31 1.53 -35.87
C GLU A 157 -11.71 1.72 -35.25
N VAL A 158 -12.66 2.33 -35.96
CA VAL A 158 -14.06 2.46 -35.50
C VAL A 158 -14.76 1.10 -35.41
N LYS A 159 -14.43 0.14 -36.27
CA LYS A 159 -14.99 -1.23 -36.22
C LYS A 159 -14.43 -2.02 -35.03
N GLU A 160 -13.13 -1.95 -34.79
CA GLU A 160 -12.49 -2.54 -33.61
C GLU A 160 -13.05 -1.94 -32.31
N LEU A 161 -13.19 -0.60 -32.25
CA LEU A 161 -13.80 0.09 -31.11
C LEU A 161 -15.23 -0.38 -30.86
N ARG A 162 -16.07 -0.53 -31.90
CA ARG A 162 -17.43 -1.09 -31.74
C ARG A 162 -17.40 -2.51 -31.18
N GLN A 163 -16.55 -3.39 -31.72
CA GLN A 163 -16.40 -4.76 -31.22
C GLN A 163 -15.95 -4.81 -29.75
N SER A 164 -15.01 -3.96 -29.35
CA SER A 164 -14.57 -3.87 -27.95
C SER A 164 -15.68 -3.35 -27.01
N ILE A 165 -16.52 -2.42 -27.47
CA ILE A 165 -17.69 -1.92 -26.72
C ILE A 165 -18.75 -3.02 -26.57
N ASP A 166 -19.03 -3.80 -27.62
CA ASP A 166 -20.01 -4.89 -27.56
C ASP A 166 -19.54 -6.02 -26.62
N LEU A 167 -18.25 -6.36 -26.65
CA LEU A 167 -17.64 -7.28 -25.69
C LEU A 167 -17.74 -6.74 -24.26
N LEU A 168 -17.32 -5.49 -24.02
CA LEU A 168 -17.39 -4.83 -22.71
C LEU A 168 -18.82 -4.80 -22.18
N LYS A 169 -19.81 -4.51 -23.03
CA LYS A 169 -21.23 -4.53 -22.64
C LYS A 169 -21.67 -5.93 -22.18
N SER A 170 -21.32 -6.98 -22.92
CA SER A 170 -21.66 -8.35 -22.52
C SER A 170 -21.00 -8.76 -21.19
N GLU A 171 -19.77 -8.30 -20.94
CA GLU A 171 -19.04 -8.57 -19.71
C GLU A 171 -19.61 -7.79 -18.51
N VAL A 172 -20.01 -6.53 -18.71
CA VAL A 172 -20.73 -5.73 -17.71
C VAL A 172 -22.06 -6.40 -17.33
N GLU A 173 -22.87 -6.82 -18.30
CA GLU A 173 -24.13 -7.54 -18.02
C GLU A 173 -23.90 -8.87 -17.28
N ARG A 174 -22.79 -9.57 -17.56
CA ARG A 174 -22.39 -10.80 -16.86
C ARG A 174 -21.98 -10.52 -15.42
N MET A 175 -21.17 -9.49 -15.21
CA MET A 175 -20.71 -9.06 -13.89
C MET A 175 -21.86 -8.53 -13.02
N GLU A 176 -22.77 -7.74 -13.59
CA GLU A 176 -23.95 -7.21 -12.90
C GLU A 176 -24.86 -8.34 -12.40
N LYS A 177 -25.20 -9.31 -13.27
CA LYS A 177 -25.98 -10.50 -12.88
C LYS A 177 -25.28 -11.30 -11.77
N SER A 178 -23.96 -11.43 -11.84
CA SER A 178 -23.16 -12.09 -10.79
C SER A 178 -23.15 -11.31 -9.47
N ALA A 179 -23.12 -9.98 -9.52
CA ALA A 179 -23.12 -9.11 -8.34
C ALA A 179 -24.49 -9.14 -7.62
N LEU A 180 -25.59 -9.00 -8.37
CA LEU A 180 -26.95 -9.11 -7.84
C LEU A 180 -27.20 -10.47 -7.18
N HIS A 181 -26.73 -11.56 -7.79
CA HIS A 181 -26.88 -12.89 -7.21
C HIS A 181 -26.03 -13.07 -5.93
N ALA A 182 -24.83 -12.51 -5.88
CA ALA A 182 -24.00 -12.50 -4.68
C ALA A 182 -24.63 -11.66 -3.55
N GLU A 183 -25.26 -10.53 -3.88
CA GLU A 183 -26.01 -9.70 -2.93
C GLU A 183 -27.20 -10.45 -2.33
N GLU A 184 -28.02 -11.11 -3.15
CA GLU A 184 -29.16 -11.90 -2.69
C GLU A 184 -28.71 -13.03 -1.73
N GLN A 185 -27.66 -13.78 -2.11
CA GLN A 185 -27.07 -14.80 -1.25
C GLN A 185 -26.53 -14.21 0.06
N PHE A 186 -25.88 -13.05 0.01
CA PHE A 186 -25.37 -12.36 1.20
C PHE A 186 -26.49 -11.90 2.14
N LEU A 187 -27.55 -11.30 1.62
CA LEU A 187 -28.73 -10.88 2.40
C LEU A 187 -29.42 -12.08 3.05
N HIS A 188 -29.57 -13.18 2.31
CA HIS A 188 -30.12 -14.43 2.84
C HIS A 188 -29.20 -15.10 3.88
N GLY A 189 -27.88 -15.02 3.69
CA GLY A 189 -26.89 -15.43 4.69
C GLY A 189 -26.97 -14.59 5.96
N LYS A 190 -27.10 -13.26 5.83
CA LYS A 190 -27.20 -12.32 6.95
C LYS A 190 -28.46 -12.56 7.79
N THR A 191 -29.60 -12.84 7.16
CA THR A 191 -30.85 -13.17 7.88
C THR A 191 -30.75 -14.50 8.63
N LYS A 192 -30.18 -15.54 8.01
CA LYS A 192 -29.89 -16.83 8.68
C LYS A 192 -28.95 -16.68 9.87
N LEU A 193 -27.84 -15.95 9.72
CA LEU A 193 -26.90 -15.68 10.80
C LEU A 193 -27.54 -14.91 11.96
N ARG A 194 -28.40 -13.93 11.66
CA ARG A 194 -29.17 -13.20 12.68
C ARG A 194 -30.15 -14.10 13.44
N GLN A 195 -30.85 -14.99 12.74
CA GLN A 195 -31.77 -15.96 13.35
C GLN A 195 -31.01 -16.96 14.24
N ALA A 196 -29.88 -17.50 13.76
CA ALA A 196 -29.02 -18.40 14.53
C ALA A 196 -28.45 -17.68 15.77
N GLY A 197 -27.97 -16.43 15.63
CA GLY A 197 -27.52 -15.60 16.74
C GLY A 197 -28.59 -15.42 17.81
N LYS A 198 -29.85 -15.15 17.41
CA LYS A 198 -31.00 -15.03 18.33
C LYS A 198 -31.30 -16.35 19.05
N GLN A 199 -31.22 -17.49 18.36
CA GLN A 199 -31.36 -18.80 18.97
C GLN A 199 -30.26 -19.08 19.99
N ILE A 200 -28.99 -18.82 19.65
CA ILE A 200 -27.86 -18.98 20.58
C ILE A 200 -28.01 -18.05 21.79
N ARG A 201 -28.45 -16.80 21.59
CA ARG A 201 -28.73 -15.84 22.68
C ARG A 201 -29.80 -16.36 23.64
N ASN A 202 -30.86 -17.00 23.13
CA ASN A 202 -31.88 -17.66 23.95
C ASN A 202 -31.30 -18.86 24.74
N VAL A 203 -30.43 -19.66 24.12
CA VAL A 203 -29.75 -20.78 24.81
C VAL A 203 -28.78 -20.28 25.88
N ILE A 204 -28.06 -19.18 25.65
CA ILE A 204 -27.23 -18.53 26.67
C ILE A 204 -28.09 -18.05 27.86
N GLN A 205 -29.29 -17.53 27.61
CA GLN A 205 -30.23 -17.14 28.68
C GLN A 205 -30.80 -18.33 29.45
N SER A 206 -31.11 -19.45 28.81
CA SER A 206 -31.54 -20.67 29.51
C SER A 206 -30.40 -21.30 30.30
N ALA A 207 -29.20 -21.40 29.72
CA ALA A 207 -27.98 -21.84 30.39
C ALA A 207 -27.66 -20.97 31.61
N TYR A 208 -27.79 -19.64 31.53
CA TYR A 208 -27.63 -18.73 32.67
C TYR A 208 -28.64 -19.00 33.80
N LYS A 209 -29.91 -19.30 33.46
CA LYS A 209 -30.92 -19.70 34.47
C LYS A 209 -30.57 -21.04 35.13
N ILE A 210 -30.01 -21.99 34.38
CA ILE A 210 -29.55 -23.29 34.89
C ILE A 210 -28.33 -23.11 35.80
N GLU A 211 -27.31 -22.36 35.36
CA GLU A 211 -26.12 -22.00 36.14
C GLU A 211 -26.51 -21.35 37.48
N ARG A 212 -27.47 -20.41 37.48
CA ARG A 212 -27.95 -19.75 38.69
C ARG A 212 -28.69 -20.71 39.64
N ARG A 213 -29.48 -21.65 39.11
CA ARG A 213 -30.15 -22.70 39.91
C ARG A 213 -29.14 -23.70 40.48
N ALA A 214 -28.17 -24.13 39.68
CA ALA A 214 -27.10 -25.03 40.11
C ALA A 214 -26.18 -24.38 41.16
N GLY A 215 -25.89 -23.07 41.02
CA GLY A 215 -25.21 -22.27 42.04
C GLY A 215 -25.96 -22.28 43.36
N GLY A 216 -27.22 -21.81 43.38
CA GLY A 216 -28.01 -21.79 44.62
C GLY A 216 -28.22 -23.18 45.25
N LEU A 217 -28.37 -24.23 44.43
CA LEU A 217 -28.44 -25.61 44.94
C LEU A 217 -27.09 -26.08 45.52
N LYS A 218 -25.96 -25.70 44.92
CA LYS A 218 -24.63 -25.99 45.45
C LYS A 218 -24.42 -25.28 46.79
N ASP A 219 -24.87 -24.04 46.92
CA ASP A 219 -24.75 -23.25 48.15
C ASP A 219 -25.55 -23.91 49.28
N ILE A 220 -26.84 -24.23 49.05
CA ILE A 220 -27.68 -24.99 50.00
C ILE A 220 -27.03 -26.33 50.37
N LEU A 221 -26.59 -27.11 49.38
CA LEU A 221 -25.92 -28.39 49.64
C LEU A 221 -24.62 -28.21 50.45
N GLY A 222 -23.96 -27.05 50.35
CA GLY A 222 -22.77 -26.69 51.14
C GLY A 222 -23.02 -26.63 52.64
N GLU A 223 -24.24 -26.27 53.07
CA GLU A 223 -24.61 -26.14 54.48
C GLU A 223 -24.91 -27.48 55.17
N LEU A 224 -25.33 -28.52 54.42
CA LEU A 224 -25.68 -29.82 55.02
C LEU A 224 -24.45 -30.64 55.44
N PRO A 225 -24.28 -31.02 56.73
CA PRO A 225 -23.11 -31.80 57.18
C PRO A 225 -23.16 -33.31 56.86
N LYS A 226 -24.13 -33.78 56.06
CA LYS A 226 -24.37 -35.22 55.81
C LYS A 226 -23.55 -35.76 54.63
N SER A 227 -23.06 -36.99 54.77
CA SER A 227 -22.28 -37.70 53.73
C SER A 227 -23.02 -37.82 52.39
N GLU A 228 -24.33 -38.11 52.41
CA GLU A 228 -25.18 -38.21 51.22
C GLU A 228 -25.19 -36.91 50.38
N ALA A 229 -25.06 -35.75 51.02
CA ALA A 229 -24.99 -34.46 50.33
C ALA A 229 -23.71 -34.32 49.48
N SER A 230 -22.63 -35.03 49.83
CA SER A 230 -21.34 -34.99 49.12
C SER A 230 -21.46 -35.45 47.66
N HIS A 231 -22.23 -36.50 47.41
CA HIS A 231 -22.49 -37.00 46.06
C HIS A 231 -23.28 -35.97 45.22
N PHE A 232 -24.29 -35.32 45.81
CA PHE A 232 -25.02 -34.26 45.10
C PHE A 232 -24.17 -33.00 44.90
N ARG A 233 -23.29 -32.63 45.84
CA ARG A 233 -22.34 -31.51 45.67
C ARG A 233 -21.45 -31.70 44.45
N SER A 234 -20.88 -32.89 44.26
CA SER A 234 -19.98 -33.16 43.12
C SER A 234 -20.75 -33.14 41.79
N GLN A 235 -21.93 -33.77 41.74
CA GLN A 235 -22.80 -33.72 40.55
C GLN A 235 -23.23 -32.29 40.19
N VAL A 236 -23.75 -31.52 41.14
CA VAL A 236 -24.20 -30.14 40.90
C VAL A 236 -23.03 -29.23 40.54
N SER A 237 -21.85 -29.39 41.17
CA SER A 237 -20.67 -28.61 40.81
C SER A 237 -20.12 -28.95 39.43
N ARG A 238 -20.25 -30.21 38.98
CA ARG A 238 -19.92 -30.62 37.60
C ARG A 238 -20.88 -29.99 36.60
N ILE A 239 -22.19 -30.13 36.81
CA ILE A 239 -23.22 -29.52 35.95
C ILE A 239 -23.03 -28.00 35.85
N ALA A 240 -22.74 -27.33 36.97
CA ALA A 240 -22.48 -25.89 36.99
C ALA A 240 -21.19 -25.50 36.21
N PHE A 241 -20.16 -26.35 36.24
CA PHE A 241 -18.94 -26.14 35.46
C PHE A 241 -19.19 -26.35 33.95
N ASP A 242 -19.82 -27.46 33.58
CA ASP A 242 -20.12 -27.83 32.20
C ASP A 242 -20.99 -26.75 31.53
N VAL A 243 -22.10 -26.34 32.17
CA VAL A 243 -22.97 -25.24 31.68
C VAL A 243 -22.24 -23.90 31.58
N LYS A 244 -21.31 -23.61 32.50
CA LYS A 244 -20.50 -22.38 32.46
C LYS A 244 -19.46 -22.41 31.32
N GLN A 245 -18.93 -23.58 30.98
CA GLN A 245 -18.03 -23.78 29.84
C GLN A 245 -18.79 -23.66 28.52
N GLU A 246 -19.94 -24.31 28.37
CA GLU A 246 -20.81 -24.20 27.19
C GLU A 246 -21.32 -22.78 26.97
N LYS A 247 -21.77 -22.09 28.02
CA LYS A 247 -22.17 -20.68 27.92
C LYS A 247 -21.02 -19.79 27.41
N ARG A 248 -19.77 -20.09 27.81
CA ARG A 248 -18.57 -19.38 27.34
C ARG A 248 -18.21 -19.69 25.88
N SER A 249 -18.43 -20.90 25.38
CA SER A 249 -18.24 -21.21 23.95
C SER A 249 -19.33 -20.56 23.10
N LEU A 250 -20.60 -20.69 23.47
CA LEU A 250 -21.72 -20.05 22.78
C LEU A 250 -21.59 -18.52 22.74
N ALA A 251 -21.12 -17.88 23.81
CA ALA A 251 -20.88 -16.44 23.83
C ALA A 251 -19.78 -16.01 22.83
N LYS A 252 -18.75 -16.84 22.61
CA LYS A 252 -17.73 -16.58 21.58
C LYS A 252 -18.32 -16.66 20.17
N GLU A 253 -19.21 -17.62 19.90
CA GLU A 253 -19.86 -17.71 18.59
C GLU A 253 -20.79 -16.52 18.32
N VAL A 254 -21.57 -16.07 19.32
CA VAL A 254 -22.38 -14.83 19.21
C VAL A 254 -21.49 -13.61 18.95
N PHE A 255 -20.32 -13.52 19.60
CA PHE A 255 -19.37 -12.44 19.36
C PHE A 255 -18.80 -12.48 17.93
N LYS A 256 -18.47 -13.66 17.38
CA LYS A 256 -18.07 -13.79 15.97
C LYS A 256 -19.17 -13.28 15.02
N ILE A 257 -20.43 -13.65 15.25
CA ILE A 257 -21.56 -13.18 14.42
C ILE A 257 -21.68 -11.65 14.50
N SER A 258 -21.53 -11.07 15.70
CA SER A 258 -21.54 -9.62 15.90
C SER A 258 -20.39 -8.89 15.20
N ASN A 259 -19.19 -9.50 15.14
CA ASN A 259 -18.03 -8.92 14.48
C ASN A 259 -18.19 -8.83 12.94
N TYR A 260 -19.07 -9.61 12.34
CA TYR A 260 -19.47 -9.44 10.93
C TYR A 260 -20.47 -8.28 10.71
N GLY A 261 -20.67 -7.41 11.70
CA GLY A 261 -21.60 -6.27 11.62
C GLY A 261 -23.07 -6.65 11.73
N ILE A 262 -23.38 -7.88 12.17
CA ILE A 262 -24.76 -8.39 12.27
C ILE A 262 -25.28 -8.13 13.69
N SER A 263 -26.33 -7.31 13.82
CA SER A 263 -26.98 -7.03 15.11
C SER A 263 -27.96 -8.16 15.51
N ILE A 264 -27.77 -8.69 16.72
CA ILE A 264 -28.42 -9.90 17.26
C ILE A 264 -29.40 -9.57 18.39
#